data_AF-A0A102KP27-F1
#
_entry.id   AF-A0A102KP27-F1
#
_cell.length_a   1.000
_cell.length_b   1.000
_cell.length_c   1.000
_cell.angle_alpha   90.00
_cell.angle_beta   90.00
_cell.angle_gamma   90.00
#
_symmetry.space_group_name_H-M   'P 1'
#
loop_
_entity.id
_entity.type
_entity.pdbx_description
1 polymer ?
#
loop_
_entity_poly.entity_id
_entity_poly.type
_entity_poly.pdbx_seq_one_letter_code
_entity_poly.pdbx_strand_id
1 'polypeptide(L)'
;MTLDDLTTPTWWLTAVIGAVVLKVISDYTKTGIEKALSKGLSAWSSRSKASRARFEADVRHLRSSREVREIYFQREMRIRSQSTFLLIISVLSVATLVLYYLFELAPHLDDWKSRPPLGWSSLVHEVDRVWPLVVVILYCVAMIVAMSGSVVAQIKAQSMSRTWLAATKGLFPRDAESEPTEEIPEV
;
A
#
# COMPACT_ATOMS: atom_id res chain seq x y z
N MET A 1 -35.94 4.50 -37.72
CA MET A 1 -36.77 4.03 -36.60
C MET A 1 -37.88 5.04 -36.40
N THR A 2 -39.10 4.68 -36.82
CA THR A 2 -40.32 5.48 -36.62
C THR A 2 -40.85 5.22 -35.21
N LEU A 3 -41.60 6.17 -34.63
CA LEU A 3 -42.14 6.05 -33.26
C LEU A 3 -42.99 4.78 -33.04
N ASP A 4 -43.53 4.20 -34.10
CA ASP A 4 -44.35 2.99 -34.05
C ASP A 4 -43.55 1.72 -33.69
N ASP A 5 -42.22 1.69 -33.89
CA ASP A 5 -41.39 0.56 -33.47
C ASP A 5 -41.22 0.50 -31.95
N LEU A 6 -41.29 1.66 -31.26
CA LEU A 6 -41.11 1.78 -29.80
C LEU A 6 -42.37 1.41 -29.01
N THR A 7 -43.54 1.43 -29.63
CA THR A 7 -44.81 1.05 -29.00
C THR A 7 -45.18 -0.41 -29.22
N THR A 8 -44.35 -1.17 -29.93
CA THR A 8 -44.59 -2.60 -30.11
C THR A 8 -44.56 -3.33 -28.75
N PRO A 9 -45.54 -4.22 -28.47
CA PRO A 9 -45.60 -4.96 -27.21
C PRO A 9 -44.31 -5.74 -26.88
N THR A 10 -43.59 -6.16 -27.93
CA THR A 10 -42.30 -6.84 -27.84
C THR A 10 -41.21 -5.97 -27.19
N TRP A 11 -41.21 -4.65 -27.47
CA TRP A 11 -40.25 -3.73 -26.86
C TRP A 11 -40.51 -3.59 -25.35
N TRP A 12 -41.77 -3.41 -24.94
CA TRP A 12 -42.14 -3.37 -23.53
C TRP A 12 -41.80 -4.68 -22.80
N LEU A 13 -42.04 -5.82 -23.44
CA LEU A 13 -41.72 -7.12 -22.85
C LEU A 13 -40.21 -7.29 -22.62
N THR A 14 -39.38 -6.94 -23.60
CA THR A 14 -37.91 -7.04 -23.46
C THR A 14 -37.36 -6.06 -22.44
N ALA A 15 -37.93 -4.84 -22.36
CA ALA A 15 -37.57 -3.85 -21.33
C ALA A 15 -37.92 -4.34 -19.92
N VAL A 16 -39.12 -4.90 -19.72
CA VAL A 16 -39.55 -5.47 -18.42
C VAL A 16 -38.67 -6.66 -18.03
N ILE A 17 -38.40 -7.58 -18.96
CA ILE A 17 -37.52 -8.73 -18.72
C ILE A 17 -36.11 -8.24 -18.35
N GLY A 18 -35.57 -7.27 -19.08
CA GLY A 18 -34.26 -6.68 -18.80
C GLY A 18 -34.19 -6.02 -17.41
N ALA A 19 -35.23 -5.28 -17.02
CA ALA A 19 -35.32 -4.67 -15.69
C ALA A 19 -35.38 -5.72 -14.57
N VAL A 20 -36.12 -6.82 -14.77
CA VAL A 20 -36.19 -7.93 -13.80
C VAL A 20 -34.82 -8.61 -13.66
N VAL A 21 -34.13 -8.89 -14.78
CA VAL A 21 -32.79 -9.51 -14.77
C VAL A 21 -31.78 -8.60 -14.06
N LEU A 22 -31.78 -7.30 -14.36
CA LEU A 22 -30.89 -6.33 -13.70
C LEU A 22 -31.15 -6.27 -12.19
N LYS A 23 -32.42 -6.29 -11.77
CA LYS A 23 -32.77 -6.31 -10.35
C LYS A 23 -32.24 -7.56 -9.65
N VAL A 24 -32.43 -8.74 -10.25
CA VAL A 24 -31.91 -10.00 -9.71
C VAL A 24 -30.39 -9.94 -9.55
N ILE A 25 -29.66 -9.50 -10.59
CA ILE A 25 -28.20 -9.34 -10.52
C ILE A 25 -27.79 -8.35 -9.42
N SER A 26 -28.51 -7.24 -9.28
CA SER A 26 -28.27 -6.24 -8.24
C SER A 26 -28.42 -6.82 -6.84
N ASP A 27 -29.50 -7.58 -6.58
CA ASP A 27 -29.77 -8.20 -5.29
C ASP A 27 -28.72 -9.26 -4.91
N TYR A 28 -28.28 -10.07 -5.88
CA TYR A 28 -27.18 -11.03 -5.67
C TYR A 28 -25.85 -10.34 -5.40
N THR A 29 -25.53 -9.29 -6.16
CA THR A 29 -24.28 -8.54 -6.00
C THR A 29 -24.24 -7.84 -4.64
N LYS A 30 -25.33 -7.20 -4.24
CA LYS A 30 -25.46 -6.54 -2.94
C LYS A 30 -25.25 -7.52 -1.79
N THR A 31 -25.92 -8.67 -1.84
CA THR A 31 -25.77 -9.72 -0.82
C THR A 31 -24.34 -10.26 -0.76
N GLY A 32 -23.69 -10.43 -1.93
CA GLY A 32 -22.29 -10.84 -2.01
C GLY A 32 -21.35 -9.82 -1.39
N ILE A 33 -21.53 -8.54 -1.70
CA ILE A 33 -20.74 -7.44 -1.15
C ILE A 33 -20.95 -7.32 0.36
N GLU A 34 -22.18 -7.37 0.86
CA GLU A 34 -22.46 -7.30 2.30
C GLU A 34 -21.82 -8.47 3.07
N LYS A 35 -21.82 -9.68 2.50
CA LYS A 35 -21.12 -10.84 3.08
C LYS A 35 -19.60 -10.66 3.05
N ALA A 36 -19.04 -10.13 1.96
CA ALA A 36 -17.62 -9.87 1.86
C ALA A 36 -17.18 -8.77 2.84
N LEU A 37 -17.95 -7.69 2.94
CA LEU A 37 -17.71 -6.57 3.85
C LEU A 37 -17.87 -6.98 5.30
N SER A 38 -18.90 -7.75 5.68
CA SER A 38 -19.07 -8.22 7.06
C SER A 38 -17.94 -9.17 7.48
N LYS A 39 -17.48 -10.05 6.59
CA LYS A 39 -16.27 -10.87 6.83
C LYS A 39 -15.01 -10.02 6.92
N GLY A 40 -14.85 -9.04 6.04
CA GLY A 40 -13.71 -8.11 6.05
C GLY A 40 -13.66 -7.27 7.33
N LEU A 41 -14.78 -6.68 7.73
CA LEU A 41 -14.92 -5.86 8.93
C LEU A 41 -14.75 -6.68 10.21
N SER A 42 -15.30 -7.90 10.26
CA SER A 42 -15.09 -8.79 11.42
C SER A 42 -13.63 -9.22 11.53
N ALA A 43 -12.99 -9.61 10.43
CA ALA A 43 -11.56 -9.93 10.41
C ALA A 43 -10.70 -8.71 10.79
N TRP A 44 -11.03 -7.52 10.28
CA TRP A 44 -10.33 -6.28 10.60
C TRP A 44 -10.49 -5.89 12.08
N SER A 45 -11.69 -5.97 12.63
CA SER A 45 -11.94 -5.66 14.05
C SER A 45 -11.23 -6.66 14.97
N SER A 46 -11.22 -7.94 14.63
CA SER A 46 -10.46 -8.97 15.35
C SER A 46 -8.94 -8.70 15.31
N ARG A 47 -8.40 -8.39 14.13
CA ARG A 47 -6.99 -7.99 13.97
C ARG A 47 -6.65 -6.71 14.74
N SER A 48 -7.57 -5.75 14.77
CA SER A 48 -7.41 -4.51 15.52
C SER A 48 -7.37 -4.76 17.04
N LYS A 49 -8.28 -5.58 17.57
CA LYS A 49 -8.25 -6.02 18.98
C LYS A 49 -6.95 -6.75 19.32
N ALA A 50 -6.53 -7.70 18.49
CA ALA A 50 -5.26 -8.41 18.68
C ALA A 50 -4.06 -7.47 18.63
N SER A 51 -4.06 -6.48 17.73
CA SER A 51 -3.01 -5.47 17.64
C SER A 51 -2.95 -4.58 18.88
N ARG A 52 -4.10 -4.19 19.45
CA ARG A 52 -4.15 -3.41 20.70
C ARG A 52 -3.62 -4.23 21.88
N ALA A 53 -4.02 -5.50 22.00
CA ALA A 53 -3.54 -6.39 23.05
C ALA A 53 -2.01 -6.59 22.98
N ARG A 54 -1.44 -6.76 21.77
CA ARG A 54 0.01 -6.81 21.55
C ARG A 54 0.69 -5.50 21.95
N PHE A 55 0.13 -4.36 21.53
CA PHE A 55 0.64 -3.04 21.89
C PHE A 55 0.71 -2.85 23.41
N GLU A 56 -0.37 -3.19 24.13
CA GLU A 56 -0.40 -3.09 25.59
C GLU A 56 0.57 -4.05 26.28
N ALA A 57 0.77 -5.25 25.74
CA ALA A 57 1.76 -6.19 26.23
C ALA A 57 3.19 -5.65 26.03
N ASP A 58 3.50 -5.12 24.84
CA ASP A 58 4.79 -4.53 24.52
C ASP A 58 5.10 -3.31 25.40
N VAL A 59 4.12 -2.42 25.63
CA VAL A 59 4.29 -1.26 26.51
C VAL A 59 4.56 -1.70 27.96
N ARG A 60 3.85 -2.70 28.47
CA ARG A 60 4.11 -3.25 29.82
C ARG A 60 5.52 -3.84 29.91
N HIS A 61 5.96 -4.58 28.88
CA HIS A 61 7.30 -5.14 28.83
C HIS A 61 8.39 -4.05 28.75
N LEU A 62 8.20 -3.00 27.96
CA LEU A 62 9.14 -1.88 27.86
C LEU A 62 9.23 -1.05 29.15
N ARG A 63 8.18 -1.06 29.99
CA ARG A 63 8.21 -0.39 31.29
C ARG A 63 9.01 -1.14 32.34
N SER A 64 9.16 -2.47 32.23
CA SER A 64 9.78 -3.28 33.28
C SER A 64 11.30 -3.11 33.39
N SER A 65 12.00 -2.74 32.31
CA SER A 65 13.46 -2.58 32.32
C SER A 65 13.93 -1.47 31.38
N ARG A 66 14.97 -0.73 31.80
CA ARG A 66 15.64 0.29 30.97
C ARG A 66 16.44 -0.34 29.83
N GLU A 67 17.09 -1.47 30.07
CA GLU A 67 17.91 -2.16 29.07
C GLU A 67 17.07 -2.63 27.88
N VAL A 68 15.87 -3.14 28.15
CA VAL A 68 14.93 -3.57 27.11
C VAL A 68 14.51 -2.40 26.21
N ARG A 69 14.35 -1.19 26.78
CA ARG A 69 14.05 0.02 26.00
C ARG A 69 15.18 0.40 25.07
N GLU A 70 16.43 0.29 25.52
CA GLU A 70 17.61 0.61 24.71
C GLU A 70 17.73 -0.37 23.53
N ILE A 71 17.60 -1.68 23.77
CA ILE A 71 17.61 -2.69 22.71
C ILE A 71 16.47 -2.44 21.70
N TYR A 72 15.29 -2.07 22.20
CA TYR A 72 14.15 -1.75 21.35
C TYR A 72 14.41 -0.52 20.47
N PHE A 73 15.00 0.53 21.05
CA PHE A 73 15.37 1.74 20.34
C PHE A 73 16.39 1.46 19.22
N GLN A 74 17.44 0.69 19.50
CA GLN A 74 18.42 0.29 18.49
C GLN A 74 17.79 -0.52 17.34
N ARG A 75 16.84 -1.41 17.67
CA ARG A 75 16.09 -2.17 16.67
C ARG A 75 15.21 -1.28 15.81
N GLU A 76 14.53 -0.31 16.41
CA GLU A 76 13.73 0.69 15.69
C GLU A 76 14.61 1.49 14.73
N MET A 77 15.76 1.98 15.21
CA MET A 77 16.72 2.72 14.38
C MET A 77 17.22 1.90 13.20
N ARG A 78 17.50 0.60 13.38
CA ARG A 78 17.88 -0.31 12.29
C ARG A 78 16.76 -0.47 11.25
N ILE A 79 15.51 -0.60 11.69
CA ILE A 79 14.37 -0.75 10.77
C ILE A 79 14.14 0.56 9.99
N ARG A 80 14.28 1.72 10.64
CA ARG A 80 14.20 3.02 9.97
C ARG A 80 15.30 3.18 8.92
N SER A 81 16.55 2.89 9.26
CA SER A 81 17.66 3.00 8.31
C SER A 81 17.49 2.03 7.14
N GLN A 82 17.06 0.79 7.38
CA GLN A 82 16.74 -0.16 6.32
C GLN A 82 15.61 0.34 5.41
N SER A 83 14.57 0.94 5.98
CA SER A 83 13.46 1.49 5.21
C SER A 83 13.88 2.67 4.34
N THR A 84 14.66 3.61 4.90
CA THR A 84 15.23 4.74 4.15
C THR A 84 16.15 4.25 3.04
N PHE A 85 16.98 3.24 3.31
CA PHE A 85 17.86 2.64 2.30
C PHE A 85 17.07 1.99 1.15
N LEU A 86 16.03 1.21 1.45
CA LEU A 86 15.16 0.64 0.41
C LEU A 86 14.42 1.71 -0.40
N LEU A 87 14.01 2.80 0.24
CA LEU A 87 13.39 3.93 -0.45
C LEU A 87 14.38 4.60 -1.41
N ILE A 88 15.61 4.85 -0.96
CA ILE A 88 16.68 5.42 -1.80
C ILE A 88 16.96 4.52 -3.00
N ILE A 89 17.13 3.21 -2.78
CA ILE A 89 17.31 2.23 -3.87
C ILE A 89 16.15 2.30 -4.84
N SER A 90 14.91 2.29 -4.34
CA SER A 90 13.72 2.37 -5.19
C SER A 90 13.72 3.63 -6.05
N VAL A 91 14.07 4.80 -5.51
CA VAL A 91 14.13 6.05 -6.27
C VAL A 91 15.22 5.99 -7.33
N LEU A 92 16.43 5.53 -6.97
CA LEU A 92 17.53 5.35 -7.91
C LEU A 92 17.15 4.39 -9.02
N SER A 93 16.45 3.30 -8.69
CA SER A 93 16.02 2.31 -9.66
C SER A 93 15.00 2.86 -10.66
N VAL A 94 14.03 3.66 -10.22
CA VAL A 94 13.13 4.38 -11.16
C VAL A 94 13.94 5.29 -12.08
N ALA A 95 14.90 6.04 -11.54
CA ALA A 95 15.74 6.92 -12.34
C ALA A 95 16.55 6.13 -13.39
N THR A 96 17.15 4.99 -13.00
CA THR A 96 17.86 4.11 -13.94
C THR A 96 16.94 3.55 -15.01
N LEU A 97 15.70 3.17 -14.68
CA LEU A 97 14.72 2.68 -15.66
C LEU A 97 14.31 3.78 -16.64
N VAL A 98 14.12 5.02 -16.18
CA VAL A 98 13.83 6.17 -17.05
C VAL A 98 14.99 6.44 -17.99
N LEU A 99 16.23 6.41 -17.49
CA LEU A 99 17.42 6.57 -18.33
C LEU A 99 17.50 5.44 -19.37
N TYR A 100 17.35 4.19 -18.95
CA TYR A 100 17.32 3.04 -19.85
C TYR A 100 16.24 3.19 -20.93
N TYR A 101 15.03 3.59 -20.55
CA TYR A 101 13.95 3.85 -21.51
C TYR A 101 14.31 4.94 -22.52
N LEU A 102 14.89 6.06 -22.06
CA LEU A 102 15.25 7.18 -22.92
C LEU A 102 16.42 6.86 -23.89
N PHE A 103 17.41 6.10 -23.43
CA PHE A 103 18.60 5.80 -24.23
C PHE A 103 18.42 4.58 -25.14
N GLU A 104 17.77 3.53 -24.67
CA GLU A 104 17.68 2.25 -25.40
C GLU A 104 16.33 2.07 -26.09
N LEU A 105 15.22 2.41 -25.41
CA LEU A 105 13.89 2.07 -25.93
C LEU A 105 13.32 3.18 -26.85
N ALA A 106 13.47 4.44 -26.45
CA ALA A 106 12.90 5.59 -27.14
C ALA A 106 13.38 5.75 -28.60
N PRO A 107 14.68 5.54 -28.94
CA PRO A 107 15.12 5.65 -30.33
C PRO A 107 14.52 4.59 -31.26
N HIS A 108 14.13 3.43 -30.71
CA HIS A 108 13.62 2.29 -31.47
C HIS A 108 12.09 2.18 -31.47
N LEU A 109 11.38 3.10 -30.81
CA LEU A 109 9.92 3.08 -30.70
C LEU A 109 9.23 3.28 -32.06
N ASP A 110 9.80 4.09 -32.95
CA ASP A 110 9.25 4.31 -34.30
C ASP A 110 9.37 3.05 -35.19
N ASP A 111 10.45 2.29 -35.04
CA ASP A 111 10.65 1.00 -35.71
C ASP A 111 9.69 -0.10 -35.23
N TRP A 112 9.07 0.08 -34.05
CA TRP A 112 8.06 -0.83 -33.54
C TRP A 112 6.67 -0.51 -34.08
N LYS A 113 6.36 0.77 -34.24
CA LYS A 113 5.05 1.23 -34.73
C LYS A 113 4.79 0.83 -36.20
N SER A 114 5.85 0.71 -37.00
CA SER A 114 5.77 0.38 -38.42
C SER A 114 5.56 -1.11 -38.73
N ARG A 115 5.52 -1.99 -37.72
CA ARG A 115 5.51 -3.44 -37.94
C ARG A 115 4.11 -4.07 -37.91
N PRO A 116 3.88 -5.13 -38.72
CA PRO A 116 2.63 -5.89 -38.70
C PRO A 116 2.42 -6.58 -37.34
N PRO A 117 1.16 -6.85 -36.95
CA PRO A 117 0.83 -7.44 -35.65
C PRO A 117 1.55 -8.78 -35.43
N LEU A 118 2.11 -8.95 -34.23
CA LEU A 118 2.91 -10.13 -33.84
C LEU A 118 2.13 -11.44 -34.08
N GLY A 119 2.66 -12.29 -34.96
CA GLY A 119 2.29 -13.70 -35.04
C GLY A 119 3.11 -14.53 -34.04
N TRP A 120 2.50 -15.53 -33.40
CA TRP A 120 3.16 -16.40 -32.41
C TRP A 120 4.43 -17.11 -32.94
N SER A 121 4.54 -17.32 -34.25
CA SER A 121 5.72 -17.92 -34.88
C SER A 121 6.92 -16.96 -35.00
N SER A 122 6.72 -15.64 -35.03
CA SER A 122 7.83 -14.68 -35.11
C SER A 122 8.49 -14.41 -33.76
N LEU A 123 7.78 -14.67 -32.65
CA LEU A 123 8.28 -14.48 -31.28
C LEU A 123 9.49 -15.36 -30.95
N VAL A 124 9.58 -16.55 -31.55
CA VAL A 124 10.67 -17.51 -31.28
C VAL A 124 11.97 -17.13 -32.02
N HIS A 125 11.88 -16.36 -33.12
CA HIS A 125 13.05 -15.94 -33.89
C HIS A 125 13.59 -14.56 -33.52
N GLU A 126 12.87 -13.77 -32.73
CA GLU A 126 13.32 -12.44 -32.26
C GLU A 126 13.70 -12.43 -30.77
N VAL A 127 14.46 -13.44 -30.30
CA VAL A 127 14.89 -13.56 -28.88
C VAL A 127 15.60 -12.30 -28.39
N ASP A 128 16.49 -11.73 -29.20
CA ASP A 128 17.23 -10.50 -28.88
C ASP A 128 16.31 -9.29 -28.63
N ARG A 129 15.08 -9.34 -29.17
CA ARG A 129 14.10 -8.25 -29.11
C ARG A 129 13.11 -8.40 -27.97
N VAL A 130 12.79 -9.63 -27.59
CA VAL A 130 11.95 -9.94 -26.43
C VAL A 130 12.71 -9.79 -25.11
N TRP A 131 14.03 -10.03 -25.14
CA TRP A 131 14.90 -9.90 -23.97
C TRP A 131 14.79 -8.57 -23.22
N PRO A 132 14.90 -7.38 -23.84
CA PRO A 132 14.77 -6.11 -23.13
C PRO A 132 13.40 -5.92 -22.47
N LEU A 133 12.32 -6.39 -23.09
CA LEU A 133 10.98 -6.36 -22.47
C LEU A 133 10.92 -7.24 -21.22
N VAL A 134 11.49 -8.44 -21.28
CA VAL A 134 11.56 -9.35 -20.12
C VAL A 134 12.36 -8.71 -18.99
N VAL A 135 13.51 -8.09 -19.30
CA VAL A 135 14.34 -7.36 -18.33
C VAL A 135 13.54 -6.22 -17.70
N VAL A 136 12.83 -5.41 -18.48
CA VAL A 136 11.99 -4.31 -17.97
C VAL A 136 10.86 -4.84 -17.07
N ILE A 137 10.19 -5.92 -17.46
CA ILE A 137 9.12 -6.53 -16.64
C ILE A 137 9.69 -7.03 -15.30
N LEU A 138 10.80 -7.79 -15.32
CA LEU A 138 11.45 -8.27 -14.12
C LEU A 138 11.89 -7.10 -13.21
N TYR A 139 12.40 -6.03 -13.81
CA TYR A 139 12.78 -4.82 -13.09
C TYR A 139 11.58 -4.15 -12.42
N CYS A 140 10.47 -3.99 -13.14
CA CYS A 140 9.22 -3.45 -12.60
C CYS A 140 8.68 -4.29 -11.43
N VAL A 141 8.76 -5.63 -11.51
CA VAL A 141 8.37 -6.51 -10.42
C VAL A 141 9.28 -6.32 -9.21
N ALA A 142 10.61 -6.32 -9.40
CA ALA A 142 11.57 -6.07 -8.33
C ALA A 142 11.34 -4.71 -7.64
N MET A 143 11.00 -3.69 -8.43
CA MET A 143 10.64 -2.36 -7.96
C MET A 143 9.40 -2.35 -7.07
N ILE A 144 8.32 -3.01 -7.49
CA ILE A 144 7.09 -3.13 -6.70
C ILE A 144 7.37 -3.84 -5.37
N VAL A 145 8.20 -4.89 -5.38
CA VAL A 145 8.61 -5.61 -4.18
C VAL A 145 9.44 -4.69 -3.25
N ALA A 146 10.39 -3.93 -3.79
CA ALA A 146 11.19 -2.99 -3.00
C ALA A 146 10.34 -1.86 -2.38
N MET A 147 9.43 -1.28 -3.16
CA MET A 147 8.50 -0.24 -2.69
C MET A 147 7.53 -0.76 -1.62
N SER A 148 6.94 -1.93 -1.83
CA SER A 148 6.06 -2.53 -0.83
C SER A 148 6.82 -2.88 0.46
N GLY A 149 8.04 -3.39 0.34
CA GLY A 149 8.94 -3.63 1.47
C GLY A 149 9.28 -2.36 2.26
N SER A 150 9.57 -1.25 1.56
CA SER A 150 9.89 0.03 2.22
C SER A 150 8.70 0.59 3.00
N VAL A 151 7.49 0.53 2.43
CA VAL A 151 6.24 0.96 3.08
C VAL A 151 5.94 0.12 4.32
N VAL A 152 6.05 -1.21 4.23
CA VAL A 152 5.84 -2.10 5.38
C VAL A 152 6.86 -1.80 6.49
N ALA A 153 8.13 -1.56 6.13
CA ALA A 153 9.17 -1.18 7.09
C ALA A 153 8.88 0.18 7.75
N GLN A 154 8.40 1.18 7.00
CA GLN A 154 7.98 2.48 7.56
C GLN A 154 6.81 2.33 8.54
N ILE A 155 5.77 1.59 8.18
CA ILE A 155 4.61 1.36 9.05
C ILE A 155 5.05 0.67 10.34
N LYS A 156 5.93 -0.33 10.23
CA LYS A 156 6.50 -1.03 11.38
C LYS A 156 7.30 -0.07 12.26
N ALA A 157 8.19 0.74 11.69
CA ALA A 157 8.97 1.74 12.42
C ALA A 157 8.07 2.76 13.14
N GLN A 158 7.01 3.25 12.49
CA GLN A 158 6.04 4.16 13.12
C GLN A 158 5.30 3.51 14.29
N SER A 159 4.92 2.23 14.16
CA SER A 159 4.27 1.50 15.25
C SER A 159 5.18 1.32 16.46
N MET A 160 6.47 1.03 16.23
CA MET A 160 7.50 0.92 17.27
C MET A 160 7.78 2.27 17.95
N SER A 161 7.79 3.35 17.18
CA SER A 161 7.94 4.69 17.74
C SER A 161 6.81 5.05 18.71
N ARG A 162 5.57 4.67 18.38
CA ARG A 162 4.39 4.91 19.23
C ARG A 162 4.42 4.07 20.50
N THR A 163 4.82 2.80 20.44
CA THR A 163 4.96 1.95 21.64
C THR A 163 6.04 2.50 22.56
N TRP A 164 7.19 2.91 21.99
CA TRP A 164 8.28 3.51 22.75
C TRP A 164 7.84 4.81 23.44
N LEU A 165 7.19 5.72 22.71
CA LEU A 165 6.66 6.97 23.27
C LEU A 165 5.61 6.73 24.37
N ALA A 166 4.75 5.73 24.21
CA ALA A 166 3.75 5.38 25.22
C ALA A 166 4.38 4.74 26.47
N ALA A 167 5.49 4.02 26.32
CA ALA A 167 6.25 3.48 27.43
C ALA A 167 6.97 4.59 28.20
N THR A 168 7.54 5.59 27.52
CA THR A 168 8.32 6.69 28.14
C THR A 168 7.47 7.79 28.78
N LYS A 169 6.24 8.03 28.29
CA LYS A 169 5.33 9.08 28.78
C LYS A 169 4.93 9.04 30.27
N GLY A 170 5.32 8.01 31.02
CA GLY A 170 5.11 7.94 32.48
C GLY A 170 6.38 7.68 33.30
N LEU A 171 7.54 7.65 32.67
CA LEU A 171 8.83 7.40 33.33
C LEU A 171 9.58 8.68 33.67
N PHE A 172 9.38 9.71 32.87
CA PHE A 172 9.71 11.06 33.28
C PHE A 172 8.48 11.54 34.04
N PRO A 173 8.52 11.66 35.38
CA PRO A 173 7.57 12.57 36.01
C PRO A 173 7.68 13.84 35.19
N ARG A 174 6.54 14.29 34.65
CA ARG A 174 6.43 15.64 34.13
C ARG A 174 6.92 16.45 35.29
N ASP A 175 8.16 16.92 35.25
CA ASP A 175 8.72 17.73 36.31
C ASP A 175 7.61 18.74 36.55
N ALA A 176 7.03 18.68 37.75
CA ALA A 176 6.28 19.77 38.30
C ALA A 176 7.06 21.01 37.85
N GLU A 177 6.45 21.91 37.08
CA GLU A 177 5.91 23.09 37.75
C GLU A 177 6.79 23.46 38.96
N SER A 178 8.11 23.56 38.75
CA SER A 178 8.85 24.68 39.27
C SER A 178 8.25 25.88 38.54
N GLU A 179 7.04 26.28 38.96
CA GLU A 179 6.73 27.70 39.01
C GLU A 179 7.95 28.30 39.72
N PRO A 180 8.75 29.13 39.05
CA PRO A 180 9.62 29.99 39.81
C PRO A 180 8.66 30.88 40.60
N THR A 181 8.46 30.58 41.89
CA THR A 181 7.97 31.54 42.85
C THR A 181 9.04 32.63 42.92
N GLU A 182 9.06 33.52 41.92
CA GLU A 182 9.68 34.83 42.05
C GLU A 182 8.85 35.57 43.11
N GLU A 183 9.19 35.34 44.39
CA GLU A 183 8.94 36.34 45.42
C GLU A 183 9.81 37.54 45.04
N ILE A 184 9.19 38.53 44.39
CA ILE A 184 9.77 39.86 44.20
C ILE A 184 9.70 40.55 45.57
N PRO A 185 10.82 40.86 46.25
CA PRO A 185 10.78 41.64 47.48
C PRO A 185 10.38 43.08 47.14
N GLU A 186 9.29 43.56 47.73
CA GLU A 186 8.92 44.99 47.72
C GLU A 186 9.98 45.78 48.49
N VAL A 187 10.57 46.79 47.83
CA VAL A 187 11.47 47.80 48.40
C VAL A 187 10.78 49.16 48.34
#